data_AF-A0A2M9CP04-F1
#
_entry.id   AF-A0A2M9CP04-F1
#
_cell.length_a   1.000
_cell.length_b   1.000
_cell.length_c   1.000
_cell.angle_alpha   90.00
_cell.angle_beta   90.00
_cell.angle_gamma   90.00
#
_symmetry.space_group_name_H-M   'P 1'
#
loop_
_entity.id
_entity.type
_entity.pdbx_description
1 polymer ?
#
loop_
_entity_poly.entity_id
_entity_poly.type
_entity_poly.pdbx_seq_one_letter_code
_entity_poly.pdbx_strand_id
1 'polypeptide(L)'
;MDYDTATQIWFWALVMVAPIVVAGAAVIVGKRGALPRARMLHFAGGVVAAILLAIVGPWIAHALNPPPYDPAFAGGRGLDLRGFSDVIGAWAGAALTFAVTVVAAAAFALQAALRTRRLRRAVDAEG
;
A
#
# COMPACT_ATOMS: atom_id res chain seq x y z
N MET A 1 19.14 -19.08 -8.11
CA MET A 1 17.93 -18.90 -7.31
C MET A 1 16.80 -19.51 -8.11
N ASP A 2 16.03 -20.40 -7.51
CA ASP A 2 14.96 -21.10 -8.23
C ASP A 2 13.77 -20.16 -8.47
N TYR A 3 13.03 -20.40 -9.55
CA TYR A 3 11.89 -19.56 -9.94
C TYR A 3 10.84 -19.46 -8.83
N ASP A 4 10.63 -20.52 -8.07
CA ASP A 4 9.69 -20.53 -6.95
C ASP A 4 10.14 -19.61 -5.82
N THR A 5 11.45 -19.59 -5.51
CA THR A 5 12.02 -18.65 -4.53
C THR A 5 11.89 -17.20 -5.03
N ALA A 6 12.15 -16.97 -6.31
CA ALA A 6 12.00 -15.66 -6.94
C ALA A 6 10.56 -15.15 -6.82
N THR A 7 9.60 -16.00 -7.17
CA THR A 7 8.17 -15.70 -7.17
C THR A 7 7.67 -15.43 -5.74
N GLN A 8 8.17 -16.17 -4.75
CA GLN A 8 7.83 -15.92 -3.35
C GLN A 8 8.38 -14.57 -2.84
N ILE A 9 9.60 -14.21 -3.24
CA ILE A 9 10.18 -12.89 -2.91
C ILE A 9 9.35 -11.77 -3.53
N TRP A 10 8.99 -11.89 -4.80
CA TRP A 10 8.16 -10.90 -5.51
C TRP A 10 6.77 -10.78 -4.91
N PHE A 11 6.14 -11.90 -4.55
CA PHE A 11 4.88 -11.91 -3.81
C PHE A 11 4.97 -11.04 -2.55
N TRP A 12 5.93 -11.31 -1.67
CA TRP A 12 6.07 -10.54 -0.44
C TRP A 12 6.46 -9.08 -0.68
N ALA A 13 7.26 -8.80 -1.70
CA ALA A 13 7.61 -7.44 -2.09
C ALA A 13 6.37 -6.64 -2.51
N LEU A 14 5.51 -7.23 -3.36
CA LEU A 14 4.25 -6.63 -3.78
C LEU A 14 3.31 -6.39 -2.60
N VAL A 15 3.24 -7.34 -1.66
CA VAL A 15 2.38 -7.23 -0.49
C VAL A 15 2.87 -6.12 0.47
N MET A 16 4.18 -6.02 0.72
CA MET A 16 4.69 -5.27 1.87
C MET A 16 5.34 -3.92 1.55
N VAL A 17 5.93 -3.73 0.36
CA VAL A 17 6.71 -2.51 0.07
C VAL A 17 5.85 -1.25 0.12
N ALA A 18 4.74 -1.23 -0.63
CA ALA A 18 3.85 -0.08 -0.66
C ALA A 18 3.22 0.27 0.69
N PRO A 19 2.64 -0.67 1.47
CA PRO A 19 2.05 -0.31 2.76
C PRO A 19 3.10 0.15 3.77
N ILE A 20 4.32 -0.40 3.75
CA ILE A 20 5.42 0.09 4.61
C ILE A 20 5.78 1.53 4.25
N VAL A 21 5.95 1.85 2.96
CA VAL A 21 6.27 3.21 2.51
C VAL A 21 5.17 4.19 2.89
N VAL A 22 3.90 3.84 2.68
CA VAL A 22 2.76 4.67 3.05
C VAL A 22 2.68 4.85 4.56
N ALA A 23 2.83 3.78 5.36
CA ALA A 23 2.86 3.87 6.81
C ALA A 23 3.99 4.78 7.31
N GLY A 24 5.19 4.64 6.73
CA GLY A 24 6.34 5.50 7.03
C GLY A 24 6.05 6.97 6.72
N ALA A 25 5.46 7.26 5.56
CA ALA A 25 5.04 8.61 5.19
C ALA A 25 4.00 9.18 6.16
N ALA A 26 3.05 8.36 6.60
CA ALA A 26 2.04 8.76 7.60
C ALA A 26 2.70 9.18 8.92
N VAL A 27 3.69 8.42 9.41
CA VAL A 27 4.43 8.77 10.63
C VAL A 27 5.16 10.11 10.48
N ILE A 28 5.79 10.36 9.33
CA ILE A 28 6.49 11.62 9.06
C ILE A 28 5.51 12.81 9.05
N VAL A 29 4.38 12.67 8.35
CA VAL A 29 3.32 13.70 8.26
C VAL A 29 2.72 13.98 9.64
N GLY A 30 2.48 12.94 10.44
CA GLY A 30 1.95 13.06 11.80
C GLY A 30 2.89 13.78 12.75
N LYS A 31 4.18 13.40 12.76
CA LYS A 31 5.19 13.98 13.67
C LYS A 31 5.47 15.46 13.39
N ARG A 32 5.46 15.89 12.13
CA ARG A 32 5.79 17.28 11.74
C ARG A 32 4.68 18.29 12.00
N GLY A 33 3.55 17.88 12.60
CA GLY A 33 2.40 18.76 12.75
C GLY A 33 1.90 19.28 11.41
N ALA A 34 2.02 18.46 10.36
CA ALA A 34 1.91 18.92 8.98
C ALA A 34 0.54 19.52 8.69
N LEU A 35 0.55 20.54 7.82
CA LEU A 35 -0.63 21.28 7.38
C LEU A 35 -1.73 20.33 6.87
N PRO A 36 -3.02 20.72 6.95
CA PRO A 36 -4.13 19.93 6.42
C PRO A 36 -3.90 19.46 4.98
N ARG A 37 -3.25 20.30 4.15
CA ARG A 37 -2.88 19.97 2.77
C ARG A 37 -1.93 18.76 2.67
N ALA A 38 -0.95 18.65 3.56
CA ALA A 38 -0.01 17.52 3.56
C ALA A 38 -0.70 16.21 3.93
N ARG A 39 -1.67 16.25 4.83
CA ARG A 39 -2.50 15.08 5.20
C ARG A 39 -3.41 14.65 4.04
N MET A 40 -3.99 15.62 3.34
CA MET A 40 -4.79 15.35 2.14
C MET A 40 -3.93 14.75 1.02
N LEU A 41 -2.74 15.30 0.78
CA LEU A 41 -1.79 14.75 -0.20
C LEU A 41 -1.34 13.34 0.18
N HIS A 42 -1.11 13.08 1.47
CA HIS A 42 -0.80 11.73 1.94
C HIS A 42 -1.94 10.74 1.64
N PHE A 43 -3.18 11.12 1.95
CA PHE A 43 -4.34 10.29 1.65
C PHE A 43 -4.49 10.03 0.14
N ALA A 44 -4.48 11.09 -0.67
CA ALA A 44 -4.60 10.97 -2.13
C ALA A 44 -3.46 10.13 -2.71
N GLY A 45 -2.22 10.36 -2.26
CA GLY A 45 -1.04 9.60 -2.67
C GLY A 45 -1.14 8.12 -2.29
N GLY A 46 -1.62 7.80 -1.08
CA GLY A 46 -1.82 6.42 -0.64
C GLY A 46 -2.89 5.68 -1.45
N VAL A 47 -4.00 6.36 -1.78
CA VAL A 47 -5.05 5.80 -2.65
C VAL A 47 -4.53 5.56 -4.08
N VAL A 48 -3.84 6.54 -4.66
CA VAL A 48 -3.23 6.39 -5.99
C VAL A 48 -2.20 5.27 -5.99
N ALA A 49 -1.35 5.16 -4.96
CA ALA A 49 -0.37 4.09 -4.84
C ALA A 49 -1.04 2.71 -4.77
N ALA A 50 -2.15 2.57 -4.02
CA ALA A 50 -2.91 1.32 -3.97
C ALA A 50 -3.48 0.93 -5.34
N ILE A 51 -4.07 1.89 -6.08
CA ILE A 51 -4.61 1.65 -7.43
C ILE A 51 -3.50 1.25 -8.40
N LEU A 52 -2.39 1.99 -8.41
CA LEU A 52 -1.25 1.69 -9.27
C LEU A 52 -0.65 0.32 -8.95
N LEU A 53 -0.55 -0.04 -7.67
CA LEU A 53 -0.08 -1.37 -7.28
C LEU A 53 -1.02 -2.47 -7.78
N ALA A 54 -2.34 -2.31 -7.65
CA ALA A 54 -3.32 -3.31 -8.08
C ALA A 54 -3.30 -3.54 -9.61
N ILE A 55 -3.09 -2.48 -10.38
CA ILE A 55 -3.15 -2.53 -11.85
C ILE A 55 -1.79 -2.86 -12.45
N VAL A 56 -0.74 -2.16 -12.04
CA VAL A 56 0.58 -2.19 -12.68
C VAL A 56 1.54 -3.15 -11.97
N GLY A 57 1.32 -3.42 -10.67
CA GLY A 57 2.15 -4.34 -9.89
C GLY A 57 2.34 -5.72 -10.51
N PRO A 58 1.28 -6.41 -10.96
CA PRO A 58 1.42 -7.73 -11.60
C PRO A 58 2.25 -7.69 -12.88
N TRP A 59 2.07 -6.65 -13.71
CA TRP A 59 2.82 -6.49 -14.95
C TRP A 59 4.31 -6.28 -14.71
N ILE A 60 4.66 -5.45 -13.72
CA ILE A 60 6.05 -5.20 -13.35
C ILE A 60 6.69 -6.48 -12.81
N ALA A 61 6.02 -7.20 -11.91
CA ALA A 61 6.54 -8.44 -11.34
C ALA A 61 6.75 -9.51 -12.43
N HIS A 62 5.78 -9.67 -13.33
CA HIS A 62 5.90 -10.61 -14.44
C HIS A 62 7.03 -10.24 -15.41
N ALA A 63 7.22 -8.95 -15.70
CA ALA A 63 8.30 -8.49 -16.57
C ALA A 63 9.70 -8.69 -15.95
N LEU A 64 9.81 -8.59 -14.62
CA LEU A 64 11.07 -8.73 -13.89
C LEU A 64 11.38 -10.19 -13.50
N ASN A 65 10.36 -11.05 -13.42
CA ASN A 65 10.48 -12.47 -13.12
C ASN A 65 9.62 -13.30 -14.08
N PRO A 66 9.99 -13.36 -15.37
CA PRO A 66 9.22 -14.09 -16.36
C PRO A 66 9.22 -15.59 -16.03
N PRO A 67 8.08 -16.29 -16.25
CA PRO A 67 8.00 -17.71 -16.02
C PRO A 67 8.96 -18.46 -16.95
N PRO A 68 9.62 -19.53 -16.46
CA PRO A 68 10.47 -20.38 -17.28
C PRO A 68 9.61 -21.10 -18.34
N TYR A 69 10.19 -21.29 -19.52
CA TYR A 69 9.54 -22.03 -20.59
C TYR A 69 9.21 -23.47 -20.15
N ASP A 70 7.98 -23.91 -20.43
CA ASP A 70 7.53 -25.26 -20.16
C ASP A 70 6.80 -25.86 -21.36
N PRO A 71 7.32 -26.95 -21.95
CA PRO A 71 6.72 -27.57 -23.12
C PRO A 71 5.30 -28.13 -22.86
N ALA A 72 4.93 -28.41 -21.60
CA ALA A 72 3.58 -28.85 -21.26
C ALA A 72 2.52 -27.76 -21.50
N PHE A 73 2.92 -26.48 -21.43
CA PHE A 73 2.04 -25.33 -21.61
C PHE A 73 2.27 -24.61 -22.95
N ALA A 74 3.39 -24.89 -23.63
CA ALA A 74 3.73 -24.33 -24.94
C ALA A 74 2.71 -24.67 -26.05
N GLY A 75 1.95 -25.76 -25.91
CA GLY A 75 0.91 -26.16 -26.86
C GLY A 75 -0.43 -25.43 -26.71
N GLY A 76 -0.55 -24.45 -25.81
CA GLY A 76 -1.79 -23.72 -25.55
C GLY A 76 -2.91 -24.55 -24.90
N ARG A 77 -2.60 -25.80 -24.51
CA ARG A 77 -3.51 -26.73 -23.84
C ARG A 77 -3.18 -26.77 -22.35
N GLY A 78 -3.66 -25.76 -21.61
CA GLY A 78 -3.52 -25.69 -20.15
C GLY A 78 -3.72 -24.29 -19.60
N LEU A 79 -4.22 -24.16 -18.38
CA LEU A 79 -4.25 -22.90 -17.65
C LEU A 79 -2.88 -22.71 -16.98
N ASP A 80 -2.02 -21.86 -17.55
CA ASP A 80 -0.75 -21.51 -16.91
C ASP A 80 -1.00 -20.53 -15.77
N LEU A 81 -0.88 -21.04 -14.53
CA LEU A 81 -1.05 -20.25 -13.31
C LEU A 81 0.29 -19.69 -12.80
N ARG A 82 1.39 -19.86 -13.53
CA ARG A 82 2.67 -19.24 -13.15
C ARG A 82 2.57 -17.72 -13.20
N GLY A 83 3.07 -17.08 -12.14
CA GLY A 83 2.90 -15.64 -11.94
C GLY A 83 1.51 -15.21 -11.45
N PHE A 84 0.54 -16.13 -11.28
CA PHE A 84 -0.76 -15.77 -10.69
C PHE A 84 -0.62 -15.32 -9.23
N SER A 85 0.38 -15.85 -8.51
CA SER A 85 0.74 -15.36 -7.18
C SER A 85 1.07 -13.87 -7.19
N ASP A 86 1.71 -13.34 -8.23
CA ASP A 86 2.04 -11.91 -8.32
C ASP A 86 0.78 -11.06 -8.43
N VAL A 87 -0.26 -11.55 -9.12
CA VAL A 87 -1.58 -10.89 -9.17
C VAL A 87 -2.20 -10.83 -7.78
N ILE A 88 -2.24 -11.96 -7.07
CA ILE A 88 -2.77 -12.02 -5.69
C ILE A 88 -1.95 -11.13 -4.76
N GLY A 89 -0.62 -11.17 -4.87
CA GLY A 89 0.29 -10.37 -4.07
C GLY A 89 0.08 -8.87 -4.27
N ALA A 90 -0.06 -8.43 -5.53
CA ALA A 90 -0.36 -7.04 -5.85
C ALA A 90 -1.72 -6.59 -5.31
N TRP A 91 -2.77 -7.41 -5.42
CA TRP A 91 -4.09 -7.08 -4.89
C TRP A 91 -4.10 -7.04 -3.36
N ALA A 92 -3.45 -8.01 -2.70
CA ALA A 92 -3.31 -8.02 -1.25
C ALA A 92 -2.52 -6.80 -0.77
N GLY A 93 -1.41 -6.47 -1.43
CA GLY A 93 -0.61 -5.28 -1.15
C GLY A 93 -1.38 -3.98 -1.38
N ALA A 94 -2.18 -3.89 -2.45
CA ALA A 94 -3.02 -2.74 -2.74
C ALA A 94 -4.11 -2.55 -1.67
N ALA A 95 -4.80 -3.63 -1.30
CA ALA A 95 -5.81 -3.62 -0.25
C ALA A 95 -5.20 -3.19 1.10
N LEU A 96 -4.03 -3.72 1.44
CA LEU A 96 -3.31 -3.36 2.67
C LEU A 96 -2.85 -1.90 2.63
N THR A 97 -2.32 -1.43 1.51
CA THR A 97 -1.91 -0.02 1.31
C THR A 97 -3.09 0.92 1.49
N PHE A 98 -4.24 0.57 0.91
CA PHE A 98 -5.48 1.33 1.07
C PHE A 98 -5.94 1.36 2.53
N ALA A 99 -5.97 0.20 3.20
CA ALA A 99 -6.33 0.10 4.61
C ALA A 99 -5.44 0.97 5.50
N VAL A 100 -4.12 0.89 5.32
CA VAL A 100 -3.15 1.74 6.05
C VAL A 100 -3.42 3.23 5.80
N THR A 101 -3.70 3.61 4.56
CA THR A 101 -4.01 4.99 4.18
C THR A 101 -5.27 5.50 4.91
N VAL A 102 -6.34 4.69 4.94
CA VAL A 102 -7.60 5.02 5.63
C VAL A 102 -7.38 5.13 7.14
N VAL A 103 -6.65 4.19 7.74
CA VAL A 103 -6.33 4.20 9.17
C VAL A 103 -5.51 5.44 9.54
N ALA A 104 -4.51 5.79 8.73
CA ALA A 104 -3.70 7.00 8.93
C ALA A 104 -4.56 8.28 8.86
N ALA A 105 -5.44 8.38 7.87
CA ALA A 105 -6.35 9.52 7.74
C ALA A 105 -7.30 9.65 8.94
N ALA A 106 -7.88 8.52 9.40
CA ALA A 106 -8.72 8.49 10.59
C ALA A 106 -7.95 8.92 11.84
N ALA A 107 -6.70 8.44 12.01
CA ALA A 107 -5.84 8.85 13.12
C ALA A 107 -5.56 10.35 13.10
N PHE A 108 -5.29 10.95 11.93
CA PHE A 108 -5.07 12.39 11.80
C PHE A 108 -6.31 13.21 12.13
N ALA A 109 -7.50 12.75 11.72
CA ALA A 109 -8.77 13.39 12.03
C ALA A 109 -9.06 13.36 13.53
N LEU A 110 -8.85 12.20 14.17
CA LEU A 110 -9.01 12.04 15.62
C LEU A 110 -8.06 12.95 16.39
N GLN A 111 -6.79 13.01 15.99
CA GLN A 111 -5.80 13.91 16.60
C GLN A 111 -6.21 15.39 16.48
N ALA A 112 -6.74 15.81 15.33
CA ALA A 112 -7.24 17.16 15.14
C ALA A 112 -8.43 17.45 16.08
N ALA A 113 -9.41 16.55 16.15
CA ALA A 113 -10.58 16.70 17.02
C ALA A 113 -10.20 16.79 18.51
N LEU A 114 -9.25 15.96 18.97
CA LEU A 114 -8.76 15.99 20.34
C LEU A 114 -8.03 17.30 20.67
N ARG A 115 -7.23 17.84 19.74
CA ARG A 115 -6.58 19.15 19.91
C ARG A 115 -7.60 20.28 20.06
N THR A 116 -8.61 20.31 19.20
CA THR A 116 -9.69 21.33 19.28
C THR A 116 -10.45 21.24 20.61
N ARG A 117 -10.75 20.03 21.09
CA ARG A 117 -11.42 19.84 22.40
C ARG A 117 -10.56 20.33 23.57
N ARG A 118 -9.25 20.10 23.54
CA ARG A 118 -8.33 20.59 24.57
C ARG A 118 -8.24 22.10 24.60
N LEU A 119 -8.18 22.74 23.43
CA LEU A 119 -8.15 24.20 23.32
C LEU A 119 -9.44 24.84 23.86
N ARG A 120 -10.61 24.28 23.51
CA ARG A 120 -11.90 24.78 24.04
C ARG A 120 -11.96 24.71 25.57
N ARG A 121 -11.57 23.59 26.16
CA ARG A 121 -11.55 23.43 27.62
C ARG A 121 -10.57 24.39 28.33
N ALA A 122 -9.47 24.75 27.67
CA ALA A 122 -8.53 25.72 28.24
C ALA A 122 -9.16 27.13 28.26
N VAL A 123 -9.82 27.53 27.18
CA VAL A 123 -10.56 28.81 27.12
C VAL A 123 -11.69 28.86 28.15
N ASP A 124 -12.46 27.77 28.30
CA ASP A 124 -13.56 27.69 29.27
C ASP A 124 -13.08 27.72 30.74
N ALA A 125 -11.79 27.44 31.00
CA ALA A 125 -11.21 27.48 32.35
C ALA A 125 -10.64 28.86 32.72
N GLU A 126 -10.49 29.77 31.76
CA GLU A 126 -9.92 31.12 31.94
C GLU A 126 -10.99 32.23 32.02
N GLY A 127 -12.25 31.94 31.67
CA GLY A 127 -13.38 32.89 31.71
C GLY A 127 -14.32 32.64 32.88
#